data_AF-A0A7K6PJQ8-F1
#
_entry.id   AF-A0A7K6PJQ8-F1
#
_cell.length_a   1.000
_cell.length_b   1.000
_cell.length_c   1.000
_cell.angle_alpha   90.00
_cell.angle_beta   90.00
_cell.angle_gamma   90.00
#
_symmetry.space_group_name_H-M   'P 1'
#
loop_
_entity.id
_entity.type
_entity.pdbx_description
1 polymer ?
#
loop_
_entity_poly.entity_id
_entity_poly.type
_entity_poly.pdbx_seq_one_letter_code
_entity_poly.pdbx_strand_id
1 'polypeptide(L)'
;PRFRTTNQSYGSRAPTVHELPNSFNILSHKFSDHLGKIGMVRNESLNTSLEKSHCTGPDTFITAYEHLDFHPSYNPSGPSHCKDQPL
;
A
#
# COMPACT_ATOMS: atom_id res chain seq x y z
N PRO A 1 -36.58 -31.95 38.20
CA PRO A 1 -37.29 -30.91 37.42
C PRO A 1 -38.16 -31.53 36.32
N ARG A 2 -39.44 -31.16 36.22
CA ARG A 2 -40.44 -31.81 35.34
C ARG A 2 -40.40 -31.32 33.88
N PHE A 3 -39.80 -30.15 33.62
CA PHE A 3 -39.65 -29.59 32.27
C PHE A 3 -38.18 -29.27 32.01
N ARG A 4 -37.62 -29.84 30.94
CA ARG A 4 -36.28 -29.51 30.43
C ARG A 4 -36.34 -29.37 28.92
N THR A 5 -35.62 -28.40 28.37
CA THR A 5 -35.43 -28.25 26.92
C THR A 5 -34.04 -28.73 26.53
N THR A 6 -33.84 -29.08 25.26
CA THR A 6 -32.53 -29.50 24.74
C THR A 6 -31.48 -28.40 24.91
N ASN A 7 -31.86 -27.13 24.71
CA ASN A 7 -31.00 -25.96 24.89
C ASN A 7 -30.52 -25.77 26.33
N GLN A 8 -31.25 -26.25 27.34
CA GLN A 8 -30.80 -26.22 28.74
C GLN A 8 -29.57 -27.11 28.99
N SER A 9 -29.15 -27.94 28.02
CA SER A 9 -27.91 -28.72 28.13
C SER A 9 -26.67 -27.86 27.90
N TYR A 10 -26.77 -26.83 27.06
CA TYR A 10 -25.65 -25.92 26.80
C TYR A 10 -25.37 -25.06 28.03
N GLY A 11 -24.11 -24.99 28.48
CA GLY A 11 -23.71 -24.27 29.69
C GLY A 11 -24.13 -24.91 31.01
N SER A 12 -24.79 -26.09 31.00
CA SER A 12 -25.23 -26.78 32.22
C SER A 12 -24.13 -27.52 32.97
N ARG A 13 -22.97 -27.72 32.34
CA ARG A 13 -21.81 -28.41 32.88
C ARG A 13 -20.73 -27.38 33.22
N ALA A 14 -20.16 -27.47 34.41
CA ALA A 14 -19.02 -26.65 34.80
C ALA A 14 -17.74 -27.11 34.07
N PRO A 15 -16.87 -26.19 33.67
CA PRO A 15 -15.60 -26.54 33.03
C PRO A 15 -14.66 -27.22 34.03
N THR A 16 -13.85 -28.15 33.53
CA THR A 16 -12.87 -28.94 34.28
C THR A 16 -11.46 -28.76 33.71
N VAL A 17 -10.43 -29.08 34.51
CA VAL A 17 -9.03 -28.94 34.11
C VAL A 17 -8.65 -29.80 32.89
N HIS A 18 -9.37 -30.90 32.65
CA HIS A 18 -9.14 -31.80 31.52
C HIS A 18 -9.79 -31.29 30.22
N GLU A 19 -10.65 -30.27 30.30
CA GLU A 19 -11.28 -29.62 29.14
C GLU A 19 -10.52 -28.36 28.70
N LEU A 20 -9.60 -27.86 29.54
CA LEU A 20 -8.78 -26.69 29.24
C LEU A 20 -7.57 -27.05 28.37
N PRO A 21 -7.15 -26.18 27.44
CA PRO A 21 -5.90 -26.37 26.71
C PRO A 21 -4.70 -26.15 27.65
N ASN A 22 -3.64 -26.93 27.44
CA ASN A 22 -2.39 -26.79 28.22
C ASN A 22 -1.68 -25.44 28.00
N SER A 23 -1.90 -24.79 26.85
CA SER A 23 -1.40 -23.45 26.57
C SER A 23 -2.35 -22.70 25.64
N PHE A 24 -2.40 -21.38 25.77
CA PHE A 24 -3.19 -20.51 24.92
C PHE A 24 -2.31 -19.36 24.41
N ASN A 25 -1.92 -19.43 23.14
CA ASN A 25 -1.03 -18.47 22.51
C ASN A 25 -1.84 -17.41 21.76
N ILE A 26 -2.15 -16.32 22.43
CA ILE A 26 -2.91 -15.20 21.85
C ILE A 26 -2.01 -14.35 20.96
N LEU A 27 -2.55 -13.93 19.82
CA LEU A 27 -1.96 -12.86 19.02
C LEU A 27 -2.30 -11.50 19.64
N SER A 28 -1.29 -10.78 20.12
CA SER A 28 -1.47 -9.43 20.63
C SER A 28 -1.72 -8.45 19.48
N HIS A 29 -2.88 -7.80 19.49
CA HIS A 29 -3.21 -6.72 18.54
C HIS A 29 -2.86 -5.32 19.06
N LYS A 30 -2.18 -5.22 20.23
CA LYS A 30 -1.89 -3.93 20.89
C LYS A 30 -1.17 -2.92 20.00
N PHE A 31 -0.29 -3.38 19.12
CA PHE A 31 0.40 -2.52 18.16
C PHE A 31 -0.57 -1.91 17.13
N SER A 32 -1.50 -2.71 16.59
CA SER A 32 -2.42 -2.29 15.52
C SER A 32 -3.72 -1.65 16.04
N ASP A 33 -4.04 -1.79 17.34
CA ASP A 33 -5.26 -1.22 17.95
C ASP A 33 -5.40 0.30 17.69
N HIS A 34 -4.29 1.04 17.72
CA HIS A 34 -4.32 2.48 17.43
C HIS A 34 -4.62 2.75 15.95
N LEU A 35 -4.06 1.94 15.04
CA LEU A 35 -4.28 2.06 13.59
C LEU A 35 -5.75 1.82 13.21
N GLY A 36 -6.43 0.89 13.88
CA GLY A 36 -7.87 0.65 13.67
C GLY A 36 -8.77 1.84 14.06
N LYS A 37 -8.35 2.64 15.06
CA LYS A 37 -9.11 3.83 15.50
C LYS A 37 -8.97 5.00 14.54
N ILE A 38 -7.76 5.22 14.01
CA ILE A 38 -7.47 6.32 13.09
C ILE A 38 -7.87 6.00 11.64
N GLY A 39 -8.01 4.71 11.31
CA GLY A 39 -8.36 4.24 9.98
C GLY A 39 -7.20 4.35 8.98
N MET A 40 -7.53 4.27 7.70
CA MET A 40 -6.53 4.43 6.63
C MET A 40 -6.00 5.86 6.58
N VAL A 41 -4.69 6.02 6.70
CA VAL A 41 -4.01 7.30 6.50
C VAL A 41 -4.24 7.79 5.07
N ARG A 42 -4.66 9.04 4.92
CA ARG A 42 -4.78 9.71 3.61
C ARG A 42 -3.53 10.55 3.37
N ASN A 43 -3.00 10.50 2.15
CA ASN A 43 -1.95 11.40 1.74
C ASN A 43 -2.57 12.71 1.22
N GLU A 44 -2.35 13.82 1.92
CA GLU A 44 -2.77 15.18 1.48
C GLU A 44 -1.60 15.99 0.91
N SER A 45 -0.45 15.36 0.66
CA SER A 45 0.71 16.04 0.06
C SER A 45 0.57 16.23 -1.45
N LEU A 46 1.29 17.23 -1.98
CA LEU A 46 1.40 17.45 -3.42
C LEU A 46 2.44 16.49 -4.02
N ASN A 47 2.11 15.92 -5.18
CA ASN A 47 3.09 15.16 -5.97
C ASN A 47 4.04 16.15 -6.67
N THR A 48 5.20 16.38 -6.06
CA THR A 48 6.26 17.24 -6.63
C THR A 48 7.40 16.45 -7.26
N SER A 49 7.24 15.13 -7.43
CA SER A 49 8.21 14.30 -8.13
C SER A 49 8.30 14.74 -9.58
N LEU A 50 9.48 15.17 -10.02
CA LEU A 50 9.74 15.40 -11.44
C LEU A 50 9.70 14.07 -12.19
N GLU A 51 9.18 14.11 -13.41
CA GLU A 51 9.22 12.98 -14.33
C GLU A 51 10.69 12.63 -14.61
N LYS A 52 11.05 11.35 -14.43
CA LYS A 52 12.42 10.86 -14.65
C LYS A 52 12.64 10.31 -16.07
N SER A 53 11.72 10.60 -16.99
CA SER A 53 11.86 10.12 -18.36
C SER A 53 13.01 10.86 -19.05
N HIS A 54 13.61 10.18 -20.02
CA HIS A 54 14.68 10.77 -20.81
C HIS A 54 14.23 12.04 -21.56
N CYS A 55 12.93 12.14 -21.89
CA CYS A 55 12.36 13.25 -22.64
C CYS A 55 11.79 14.38 -21.79
N THR A 56 11.82 14.29 -20.47
CA THR A 56 11.33 15.34 -19.56
C THR A 56 12.36 15.69 -18.50
N GLY A 57 13.63 15.42 -18.79
CA GLY A 57 14.75 15.80 -17.94
C GLY A 57 14.95 17.32 -17.90
N PRO A 58 15.79 17.82 -16.98
CA PRO A 58 16.18 19.23 -16.94
C PRO A 58 16.85 19.70 -18.24
N ASP A 59 17.39 18.78 -19.04
CA ASP A 59 18.01 19.06 -20.34
C ASP A 59 16.97 19.19 -21.48
N THR A 60 15.67 19.11 -21.19
CA THR A 60 14.58 19.20 -22.19
C THR A 60 13.92 20.58 -22.25
N PHE A 61 14.30 21.53 -21.39
CA PHE A 61 13.77 22.89 -21.49
C PHE A 61 14.38 23.61 -22.69
N ILE A 62 13.57 23.83 -23.73
CA ILE A 62 13.94 24.74 -24.82
C ILE A 62 14.08 26.13 -24.20
N THR A 63 15.32 26.56 -24.01
CA THR A 63 15.60 27.89 -23.48
C THR A 63 15.21 28.90 -24.55
N ALA A 64 14.40 29.90 -24.22
CA ALA A 64 13.97 30.94 -25.18
C ALA A 64 15.13 31.72 -25.84
N TYR A 65 16.35 31.53 -25.33
CA TYR A 65 17.58 32.12 -25.85
C TYR A 65 18.18 31.33 -27.04
N GLU A 66 17.91 30.02 -27.14
CA GLU A 66 18.54 29.14 -28.12
C GLU A 66 17.50 28.32 -28.89
N HIS A 67 16.92 28.96 -29.91
CA HIS A 67 15.85 28.37 -30.73
C HIS A 67 16.28 27.19 -31.62
N LEU A 68 17.57 26.85 -31.64
CA LEU A 68 18.14 25.73 -32.41
C LEU A 68 18.64 24.59 -31.51
N ASP A 69 18.48 24.70 -30.19
CA ASP A 69 18.87 23.65 -29.25
C ASP A 69 17.72 22.64 -29.09
N PHE A 70 17.60 21.75 -30.09
CA PHE A 70 16.60 20.69 -30.08
C PHE A 70 17.02 19.56 -29.15
N HIS A 71 16.06 19.01 -28.40
CA HIS A 71 16.31 17.88 -27.51
C HIS A 71 16.97 16.70 -28.26
N PRO A 72 17.95 15.97 -27.67
CA PRO A 72 18.68 14.89 -28.37
C PRO A 72 17.81 13.75 -28.94
N SER A 73 16.57 13.61 -28.47
CA SER A 73 15.60 12.65 -29.04
C SER A 73 14.89 13.15 -30.31
N TYR A 74 15.04 14.42 -30.68
CA TYR A 74 14.40 15.03 -31.84
C TYR A 74 14.98 14.48 -33.14
N ASN A 75 14.11 13.95 -34.00
CA ASN A 75 14.46 13.45 -35.32
C ASN A 75 13.69 14.26 -36.40
N PRO A 76 14.35 15.11 -37.20
CA PRO A 76 13.69 15.89 -38.24
C PRO A 76 13.23 15.05 -39.44
N SER A 77 13.75 13.83 -39.58
CA SER A 77 13.54 12.98 -40.75
C SER A 77 12.59 11.80 -40.50
N GLY A 78 11.97 11.73 -39.32
CA GLY A 78 11.09 10.61 -38.96
C GLY A 78 10.57 10.70 -37.52
N PRO A 79 9.98 9.63 -36.99
CA PRO A 79 9.53 9.60 -35.60
C PRO A 79 10.72 9.84 -34.64
N SER A 80 10.49 10.68 -33.63
CA SER A 80 11.43 10.90 -32.54
C SER A 80 11.33 9.73 -31.55
N HIS A 81 12.47 9.17 -31.14
CA HIS A 81 12.52 8.02 -30.23
C HIS A 81 13.39 8.37 -29.03
N CYS A 82 12.90 8.09 -27.82
CA CYS A 82 13.74 8.08 -26.63
C CYS A 82 14.65 6.85 -26.73
N LYS A 83 15.95 7.02 -26.49
CA LYS A 83 16.85 5.86 -26.46
C LYS A 83 16.60 5.13 -25.14
N ASP A 84 16.10 3.89 -25.21
CA ASP A 84 16.11 2.98 -24.06
C ASP A 84 17.58 2.65 -23.74
N GLN A 85 18.01 2.84 -22.50
CA GLN A 85 19.38 2.51 -22.08
C GLN A 85 19.52 1.01 -21.78
N PRO A 86 20.69 0.39 -22.05
CA PRO A 86 21.08 -0.85 -21.39
C PRO A 86 21.44 -0.57 -19.91
N LEU A 87 21.26 -1.60 -19.08
CA LEU A 87 21.46 -1.66 -17.61
C LEU A 87 22.75 -1.00 -17.10
#